data_AF-A0A7S1BA60-F1
#
_entry.id   AF-A0A7S1BA60-F1
#
_cell.length_a   1.000
_cell.length_b   1.000
_cell.length_c   1.000
_cell.angle_alpha   90.00
_cell.angle_beta   90.00
_cell.angle_gamma   90.00
#
_symmetry.space_group_name_H-M   'P 1'
#
loop_
_entity.id
_entity.type
_entity.pdbx_description
1 polymer ?
#
loop_
_entity_poly.entity_id
_entity_poly.type
_entity_poly.pdbx_seq_one_letter_code
_entity_poly.pdbx_strand_id
1 'polypeptide(L)'
;MSSEAPKLQLLSPGTVGGRTLRSREVLAPLARVRGTRTADPFDHLCATPKDLLVEHYSQRTSAGPIATEAAAISEMGAGWRNAPHIRTPGQVDGWRKVTLLSAEPKSLPELECLDLLWNQKCGRVSATSSEARCRS
;
A
#
# COMPACT_ATOMS: atom_id res chain seq x y z
N MET A 1 4.50 -42.20 20.98
CA MET A 1 4.76 -40.88 21.62
C MET A 1 4.66 -39.83 20.52
N SER A 2 3.48 -39.22 20.36
CA SER A 2 3.28 -38.18 19.35
C SER A 2 3.97 -36.91 19.82
N SER A 3 5.06 -36.54 19.14
CA SER A 3 5.72 -35.25 19.32
C SER A 3 4.76 -34.15 18.89
N GLU A 4 4.29 -33.34 19.82
CA GLU A 4 3.55 -32.12 19.52
C GLU A 4 4.45 -31.15 18.74
N ALA A 5 3.96 -30.63 17.62
CA ALA A 5 4.74 -29.72 16.79
C ALA A 5 5.02 -28.41 17.55
N PRO A 6 6.23 -27.84 17.44
CA PRO A 6 6.58 -26.64 18.18
C PRO A 6 5.68 -25.46 17.78
N LYS A 7 5.10 -24.79 18.76
CA LYS A 7 4.25 -23.60 18.55
C LYS A 7 5.09 -22.46 17.96
N LEU A 8 4.86 -22.13 16.69
CA LEU A 8 5.55 -21.05 16.00
C LEU A 8 5.06 -19.68 16.51
N GLN A 9 5.96 -18.93 17.16
CA GLN A 9 5.68 -17.59 17.67
C GLN A 9 5.25 -16.62 16.55
N LEU A 10 5.82 -16.78 15.35
CA LEU A 10 5.50 -15.95 14.18
C LEU A 10 4.02 -16.05 13.76
N LEU A 11 3.46 -17.26 13.79
CA LEU A 11 2.08 -17.52 13.39
C LEU A 11 1.08 -17.40 14.56
N SER A 12 1.59 -17.06 15.75
CA SER A 12 0.75 -16.86 16.92
C SER A 12 0.12 -15.46 16.92
N PRO A 13 -1.11 -15.30 17.41
CA PRO A 13 -1.72 -13.98 17.57
C PRO A 13 -0.86 -13.02 18.39
N GLY A 14 -1.04 -11.73 18.12
CA GLY A 14 -0.33 -10.64 18.81
C GLY A 14 -1.21 -9.41 18.98
N THR A 15 -0.73 -8.43 19.73
CA THR A 15 -1.39 -7.12 19.85
C THR A 15 -0.41 -6.02 19.51
N VAL A 16 -0.81 -5.11 18.61
CA VAL A 16 -0.02 -3.94 18.21
C VAL A 16 -0.96 -2.74 18.16
N GLY A 17 -0.60 -1.63 18.85
CA GLY A 17 -1.39 -0.40 18.82
C GLY A 17 -2.85 -0.57 19.28
N GLY A 18 -3.12 -1.51 20.19
CA GLY A 18 -4.47 -1.83 20.67
C GLY A 18 -5.30 -2.75 19.76
N ARG A 19 -4.72 -3.26 18.67
CA ARG A 19 -5.38 -4.16 17.72
C ARG A 19 -4.84 -5.58 17.83
N THR A 20 -5.73 -6.57 17.80
CA THR A 20 -5.37 -7.98 17.75
C THR A 20 -5.05 -8.38 16.32
N LEU A 21 -3.89 -9.01 16.13
CA LEU A 21 -3.42 -9.53 14.85
C LEU A 21 -3.59 -11.05 14.82
N ARG A 22 -4.02 -11.60 13.68
CA ARG A 22 -4.10 -13.06 13.47
C ARG A 22 -2.73 -13.74 13.50
N SER A 23 -1.69 -13.05 13.02
CA SER A 23 -0.30 -13.50 12.96
C SER A 23 0.65 -12.31 13.16
N ARG A 24 1.94 -12.60 13.33
CA ARG A 24 3.01 -11.58 13.43
C ARG A 24 3.84 -11.44 12.15
N GLU A 25 3.42 -12.11 11.08
CA GLU A 25 4.00 -11.89 9.76
C GLU A 25 3.33 -10.68 9.10
N VAL A 26 4.14 -9.75 8.61
CA VAL A 26 3.68 -8.49 8.03
C VAL A 26 4.22 -8.37 6.62
N LEU A 27 3.36 -8.04 5.65
CA LEU A 27 3.84 -7.67 4.32
C LEU A 27 4.50 -6.29 4.39
N ALA A 28 5.81 -6.26 4.16
CA ALA A 28 6.58 -5.01 4.10
C ALA A 28 6.09 -4.09 2.96
N PRO A 29 6.28 -2.76 3.07
CA PRO A 29 5.96 -1.83 2.00
C PRO A 29 6.91 -2.04 0.81
N LEU A 30 6.37 -2.44 -0.34
CA LEU A 30 7.15 -2.78 -1.53
C LEU A 30 6.65 -1.99 -2.73
N ALA A 31 7.43 -1.03 -3.23
CA ALA A 31 7.11 -0.27 -4.44
C ALA A 31 6.93 -1.20 -5.65
N ARG A 32 5.75 -1.21 -6.27
CA ARG A 32 5.44 -2.08 -7.42
C ARG A 32 5.32 -1.32 -8.72
N VAL A 33 5.08 -0.01 -8.64
CA VAL A 33 5.14 0.89 -9.80
C VAL A 33 4.07 0.53 -10.85
N ARG A 34 2.87 0.14 -10.37
CA ARG A 34 1.74 -0.40 -11.16
C ARG A 34 0.51 0.50 -11.18
N GLY A 35 0.63 1.74 -10.72
CA GLY A 35 -0.40 2.74 -10.89
C GLY A 35 -0.64 3.04 -12.37
N THR A 36 -1.86 3.42 -12.71
CA THR A 36 -2.19 3.70 -14.12
C THR A 36 -1.67 5.04 -14.61
N ARG A 37 -1.30 5.11 -15.89
CA ARG A 37 -1.02 6.36 -16.58
C ARG A 37 -2.32 7.13 -16.77
N THR A 38 -2.34 8.41 -16.42
CA THR A 38 -3.45 9.28 -16.82
C THR A 38 -3.34 9.57 -18.31
N ALA A 39 -4.46 10.03 -18.90
CA ALA A 39 -4.54 10.36 -20.32
C ALA A 39 -3.63 11.53 -20.72
N ASP A 40 -3.26 12.37 -19.75
CA ASP A 40 -2.29 13.43 -19.94
C ASP A 40 -0.87 12.84 -19.97
N PRO A 41 -0.16 12.90 -21.12
CA PRO A 41 1.21 12.40 -21.25
C PRO A 41 2.21 13.12 -20.32
N PHE A 42 1.85 14.28 -19.77
CA PHE A 42 2.65 15.04 -18.82
C PHE A 42 2.27 14.78 -17.36
N ASP A 43 1.17 14.08 -17.09
CA ASP A 43 0.67 13.77 -15.76
C ASP A 43 1.09 12.36 -15.30
N HIS A 44 2.36 12.06 -15.54
CA HIS A 44 3.06 10.91 -14.98
C HIS A 44 3.09 10.90 -13.44
N LEU A 45 2.63 11.99 -12.82
CA LEU A 45 2.50 12.15 -11.39
C LEU A 45 1.10 11.77 -10.89
N CYS A 46 0.06 11.48 -11.66
CA CYS A 46 -1.26 11.14 -11.08
C CYS A 46 -1.60 9.65 -11.08
N ALA A 47 -0.62 8.77 -10.90
CA ALA A 47 -0.91 7.35 -10.98
C ALA A 47 -1.92 6.92 -9.91
N THR A 48 -2.98 6.26 -10.36
CA THR A 48 -4.12 5.85 -9.53
C THR A 48 -4.13 4.32 -9.40
N PRO A 49 -4.35 3.77 -8.18
CA PRO A 49 -4.59 2.34 -8.01
C PRO A 49 -5.78 1.87 -8.86
N LYS A 50 -5.61 0.75 -9.55
CA LYS A 50 -6.67 0.07 -10.33
C LYS A 50 -6.67 -1.42 -10.03
N ASP A 51 -7.44 -2.17 -10.80
CA ASP A 51 -7.75 -3.59 -10.61
C ASP A 51 -6.51 -4.47 -10.39
N LEU A 52 -5.40 -4.21 -11.09
CA LEU A 52 -4.17 -4.98 -10.89
C LEU A 52 -3.58 -4.80 -9.48
N LEU A 53 -3.65 -3.59 -8.92
CA LEU A 53 -3.16 -3.31 -7.57
C LEU A 53 -4.09 -3.91 -6.52
N VAL A 54 -5.39 -3.87 -6.78
CA VAL A 54 -6.42 -4.50 -5.97
C VAL A 54 -6.21 -6.01 -5.90
N GLU A 55 -6.07 -6.68 -7.05
CA GLU A 55 -5.78 -8.11 -7.12
C GLU A 55 -4.46 -8.46 -6.43
N HIS A 56 -3.45 -7.61 -6.59
CA HIS A 56 -2.15 -7.81 -5.95
C HIS A 56 -2.24 -7.88 -4.42
N TYR A 57 -2.99 -6.97 -3.80
CA TYR A 57 -3.15 -6.95 -2.35
C TYR A 57 -4.16 -7.99 -1.86
N SER A 58 -5.25 -8.25 -2.59
CA SER A 58 -6.24 -9.26 -2.19
C SER A 58 -5.61 -10.64 -1.99
N GLN A 59 -4.68 -11.02 -2.86
CA GLN A 59 -3.93 -12.28 -2.78
C GLN A 59 -3.04 -12.42 -1.53
N ARG A 60 -2.81 -11.35 -0.76
CA ARG A 60 -1.84 -11.31 0.36
C ARG A 60 -2.47 -11.10 1.73
N THR A 61 -3.79 -10.97 1.77
CA THR A 61 -4.58 -10.67 2.99
C THR A 61 -4.70 -11.84 3.95
N SER A 62 -4.29 -13.04 3.52
CA SER A 62 -4.36 -14.27 4.30
C SER A 62 -3.21 -14.44 5.30
N ALA A 63 -2.06 -13.81 5.06
CA ALA A 63 -0.84 -14.00 5.84
C ALA A 63 -0.86 -13.22 7.17
N GLY A 64 -1.28 -11.95 7.13
CA GLY A 64 -1.25 -11.04 8.28
C GLY A 64 -1.42 -9.59 7.84
N PRO A 65 -1.07 -8.62 8.69
CA PRO A 65 -1.18 -7.20 8.34
C PRO A 65 -0.34 -6.83 7.11
N ILE A 66 -0.86 -5.90 6.34
CA ILE A 66 -0.21 -5.39 5.13
C ILE A 66 0.18 -3.93 5.33
N ALA A 67 1.43 -3.60 5.03
CA ALA A 67 1.85 -2.24 4.73
C ALA A 67 1.89 -2.07 3.20
N THR A 68 1.11 -1.13 2.67
CA THR A 68 1.05 -0.88 1.24
C THR A 68 2.35 -0.26 0.71
N GLU A 69 2.50 -0.23 -0.60
CA GLU A 69 3.55 0.57 -1.23
C GLU A 69 3.41 2.05 -0.89
N ALA A 70 4.54 2.78 -0.97
CA ALA A 70 4.56 4.20 -0.68
C ALA A 70 3.70 4.98 -1.68
N ALA A 71 2.88 5.90 -1.16
CA ALA A 71 2.01 6.75 -1.95
C ALA A 71 2.37 8.23 -1.75
N ALA A 72 2.72 8.92 -2.84
CA ALA A 72 3.06 10.34 -2.73
C ALA A 72 1.81 11.18 -2.38
N ILE A 73 1.97 12.07 -1.42
CA ILE A 73 0.92 12.99 -0.95
C ILE A 73 0.98 14.36 -1.64
N SER A 74 2.06 14.63 -2.39
CA SER A 74 2.30 15.89 -3.09
C SER A 74 3.07 15.62 -4.38
N GLU A 75 3.04 16.57 -5.31
CA GLU A 75 3.81 16.49 -6.56
C GLU A 75 5.31 16.38 -6.30
N MET A 76 5.84 17.16 -5.35
CA MET A 76 7.25 17.08 -4.93
C MET A 76 7.62 15.73 -4.29
N GLY A 77 6.63 14.95 -3.84
CA GLY A 77 6.86 13.61 -3.29
C GLY A 77 6.96 12.53 -4.36
N ALA A 78 6.66 12.85 -5.62
CA ALA A 78 6.63 11.86 -6.69
C ALA A 78 8.03 11.63 -7.28
N GLY A 79 8.65 10.51 -6.90
CA GLY A 79 9.98 10.13 -7.41
C GLY A 79 9.97 9.11 -8.54
N TRP A 80 8.89 8.34 -8.70
CA TRP A 80 8.85 7.19 -9.60
C TRP A 80 7.63 7.26 -10.52
N ARG A 81 7.84 7.12 -11.83
CA ARG A 81 6.74 7.02 -12.79
C ARG A 81 5.87 5.83 -12.47
N ASN A 82 4.54 5.99 -12.51
CA ASN A 82 3.54 4.95 -12.22
C ASN A 82 3.52 4.45 -10.77
N ALA A 83 4.23 5.07 -9.82
CA ALA A 83 3.97 4.82 -8.40
C ALA A 83 2.60 5.42 -8.02
N PRO A 84 1.70 4.66 -7.37
CA PRO A 84 0.38 5.16 -7.01
C PRO A 84 0.50 6.30 -5.99
N HIS A 85 -0.35 7.32 -6.12
CA HIS A 85 -0.38 8.47 -5.21
C HIS A 85 -1.69 8.56 -4.44
N ILE A 86 -1.82 9.51 -3.51
CA ILE A 86 -3.01 9.70 -2.67
C ILE A 86 -3.27 11.18 -2.37
N ARG A 87 -3.55 11.95 -3.43
CA ARG A 87 -3.80 13.40 -3.36
C ARG A 87 -5.05 13.85 -4.13
N THR A 88 -5.52 13.07 -5.10
CA THR A 88 -6.76 13.38 -5.84
C THR A 88 -7.91 12.48 -5.39
N PRO A 89 -9.18 12.90 -5.57
CA PRO A 89 -10.33 12.05 -5.25
C PRO A 89 -10.28 10.68 -5.95
N GLY A 90 -9.91 10.62 -7.23
CA GLY A 90 -9.79 9.35 -7.96
C GLY A 90 -8.71 8.42 -7.39
N GLN A 91 -7.62 8.98 -6.85
CA GLN A 91 -6.60 8.20 -6.15
C GLN A 91 -7.12 7.63 -4.82
N VAL A 92 -7.84 8.45 -4.05
CA VAL A 92 -8.51 8.00 -2.82
C VAL A 92 -9.50 6.86 -3.12
N ASP A 93 -10.29 6.99 -4.20
CA ASP A 93 -11.24 5.95 -4.61
C ASP A 93 -10.53 4.66 -5.07
N GLY A 94 -9.38 4.78 -5.74
CA GLY A 94 -8.52 3.64 -6.06
C GLY A 94 -8.04 2.92 -4.81
N TRP A 95 -7.54 3.66 -3.82
CA TRP A 95 -7.08 3.09 -2.55
C TRP A 95 -8.22 2.49 -1.72
N ARG A 96 -9.40 3.11 -1.70
CA ARG A 96 -10.60 2.54 -1.05
C ARG A 96 -10.90 1.13 -1.56
N LYS A 97 -10.80 0.90 -2.88
CA LYS A 97 -11.01 -0.44 -3.46
C LYS A 97 -9.97 -1.45 -2.96
N VAL A 98 -8.71 -1.02 -2.83
CA VAL A 98 -7.63 -1.85 -2.29
C VAL A 98 -7.94 -2.24 -0.84
N THR A 99 -8.31 -1.28 0.01
CA THR A 99 -8.60 -1.51 1.43
C THR A 99 -9.85 -2.35 1.64
N LEU A 100 -10.93 -2.09 0.90
CA LEU A 100 -12.20 -2.81 1.03
C LEU A 100 -12.11 -4.29 0.60
N LEU A 101 -11.42 -4.59 -0.51
CA LEU A 101 -11.27 -5.98 -0.96
C LEU A 101 -10.23 -6.77 -0.15
N SER A 102 -9.40 -6.06 0.60
CA SER A 102 -8.43 -6.68 1.50
C SER A 102 -9.03 -7.08 2.85
N ALA A 103 -10.22 -6.59 3.19
CA ALA A 103 -10.98 -7.00 4.36
C ALA A 103 -11.91 -8.17 3.98
N GLU A 104 -11.58 -9.39 4.39
CA GLU A 104 -12.49 -10.54 4.30
C GLU A 104 -13.85 -10.23 4.98
N PRO A 105 -14.99 -10.68 4.41
CA PRO A 105 -16.32 -10.44 4.97
C PRO A 105 -16.61 -11.40 6.13
N LYS A 106 -15.83 -11.34 7.22
CA LYS A 106 -16.14 -12.03 8.48
C LYS A 106 -15.75 -11.18 9.68
N SER A 107 -16.73 -10.41 10.16
CA SER A 107 -16.91 -9.95 11.55
C SER A 107 -15.75 -9.24 12.25
N LEU A 108 -14.73 -8.76 11.55
CA LEU A 108 -13.69 -7.92 12.14
C LEU A 108 -13.94 -6.48 11.71
N PRO A 109 -13.91 -5.51 12.65
CA PRO A 109 -14.03 -4.11 12.28
C PRO A 109 -12.93 -3.81 11.27
N GLU A 110 -13.28 -2.98 10.28
CA GLU A 110 -12.39 -2.45 9.25
C GLU A 110 -10.95 -2.31 9.76
N LEU A 111 -9.95 -2.57 8.91
CA LEU A 111 -8.54 -2.20 9.10
C LEU A 111 -7.57 -3.29 9.63
N GLU A 112 -7.60 -4.51 9.07
CA GLU A 112 -6.38 -5.37 9.03
C GLU A 112 -5.37 -4.90 7.96
N CYS A 113 -5.78 -4.02 7.03
CA CYS A 113 -4.84 -3.13 6.35
C CYS A 113 -4.44 -2.04 7.34
N LEU A 114 -3.22 -2.14 7.89
CA LEU A 114 -2.56 -0.97 8.44
C LEU A 114 -2.25 -0.06 7.24
N ASP A 115 -3.14 0.91 7.00
CA ASP A 115 -2.87 2.05 6.12
C ASP A 115 -1.74 2.89 6.74
N LEU A 116 -0.52 2.36 6.65
CA LEU A 116 0.69 3.17 6.75
C LEU A 116 0.76 3.95 5.44
N LEU A 117 0.01 5.06 5.41
CA LEU A 117 0.20 6.18 4.51
C LEU A 117 1.65 6.65 4.68
N TRP A 118 2.57 5.98 3.97
CA TRP A 118 3.96 6.36 3.97
C TRP A 118 4.08 7.62 3.13
N ASN A 119 4.24 8.76 3.82
CA ASN A 119 4.64 10.01 3.21
C ASN A 119 6.07 9.85 2.66
N GLN A 120 6.21 9.37 1.42
CA GLN A 120 7.48 9.51 0.72
C GLN A 120 7.52 10.89 0.09
N LYS A 121 8.24 11.79 0.74
CA LYS A 121 8.89 12.86 0.00
C LYS A 121 10.16 12.26 -0.61
N CYS A 122 10.12 11.89 -1.89
CA CYS A 122 11.31 11.31 -2.56
C CYS A 122 12.52 12.26 -2.49
N GLY A 123 12.31 13.58 -2.36
CA GLY A 123 13.37 14.53 -2.03
C GLY A 123 14.49 14.47 -3.06
N ARG A 124 15.74 14.25 -2.64
CA ARG A 124 16.87 14.14 -3.60
C ARG A 124 16.87 12.86 -4.45
N VAL A 125 15.94 11.95 -4.19
CA VAL A 125 15.82 10.65 -4.87
C VAL A 125 14.73 10.70 -5.97
N SER A 126 14.11 11.87 -6.22
CA SER A 126 13.28 12.03 -7.43
C SER A 126 14.11 12.03 -8.70
N ALA A 127 13.52 11.55 -9.78
CA ALA A 127 14.09 11.74 -11.10
C ALA A 127 14.12 13.25 -11.44
N THR A 128 15.23 13.75 -11.98
CA THR A 128 15.35 15.16 -12.37
C THR A 128 14.32 15.59 -13.43
N SER A 129 13.86 14.65 -14.26
CA SER A 129 12.78 14.89 -15.22
C SER A 129 11.41 15.11 -14.56
N SER A 130 11.18 14.64 -13.33
CA SER A 130 9.97 14.95 -12.55
C SER A 130 10.11 16.24 -11.74
N GLU A 131 11.32 16.64 -11.33
CA GLU A 131 11.57 17.89 -10.59
C GLU A 131 11.54 19.16 -11.45
N ALA A 132 11.97 19.07 -12.71
CA ALA A 132 12.13 20.24 -13.59
C ALA A 132 10.84 21.04 -13.81
N ARG A 133 9.66 20.44 -13.56
CA ARG A 133 8.35 21.06 -13.78
C ARG A 133 7.71 21.67 -12.53
N CYS A 134 8.13 21.29 -11.32
CA CYS A 134 7.68 21.99 -10.10
C CYS A 134 8.31 23.38 -9.95
N ARG A 135 9.38 23.67 -10.72
CA ARG A 135 10.12 24.94 -10.66
C ARG A 135 9.72 25.94 -11.76
N SER A 136 8.83 25.55 -12.67
CA SER A 136 8.26 26.40 -13.73
C SER A 136 6.87 26.89 -13.35
#